data_AF-A0A812CTV7-F1
#
_entry.id   AF-A0A812CTV7-F1
#
_cell.length_a   1.000
_cell.length_b   1.000
_cell.length_c   1.000
_cell.angle_alpha   90.00
_cell.angle_beta   90.00
_cell.angle_gamma   90.00
#
_symmetry.space_group_name_H-M   'P 1'
#
loop_
_entity.id
_entity.type
_entity.pdbx_description
1 polymer ?
#
loop_
_entity_poly.entity_id
_entity_poly.type
_entity_poly.pdbx_seq_one_letter_code
_entity_poly.pdbx_strand_id
1 'polypeptide(L)'
;MRWSSRSRALRKLFGNYADQSSEFFSDLLIILQECVFAAYLAFSLREKMSLKTNDEPLSDGMELRLYNSNICPYAQRPRLVLAAKGIPYELSEIDLTVPRPDWYLKNLNPNGTVPSMLHNGHNIYESLVCCDYIEEVYPEPTLYHPDPLKRAFERIYIQTWASKGIPAFYKLYKEHPITDEGKENLLNGIGKMDSLLKEAKSDYFSGTNKPGMADYMIWPWFERISFMKDLVGLNISESNYPSITSWISRLLKDKVAQEANTNKDIFTAGFKKFHPGD
;
A
#
# COMPACT_ATOMS: atom_id res chain seq x y z
N MET A 1 43.18 -12.63 67.04
CA MET A 1 43.45 -13.39 65.79
C MET A 1 43.15 -12.50 64.59
N ARG A 2 44.09 -12.44 63.64
CA ARG A 2 44.07 -11.59 62.44
C ARG A 2 42.89 -11.93 61.53
N TRP A 3 42.07 -10.93 61.21
CA TRP A 3 41.14 -10.99 60.09
C TRP A 3 41.94 -10.96 58.77
N SER A 4 41.77 -11.98 57.94
CA SER A 4 42.48 -12.11 56.66
C SER A 4 41.89 -11.16 55.61
N SER A 5 42.78 -10.55 54.83
CA SER A 5 42.54 -9.50 53.84
C SER A 5 41.70 -9.93 52.62
N ARG A 6 41.11 -11.13 52.62
CA ARG A 6 40.37 -11.71 51.48
C ARG A 6 38.84 -11.53 51.56
N SER A 7 38.26 -11.19 52.71
CA SER A 7 36.80 -11.04 52.86
C SER A 7 36.26 -9.65 52.46
N ARG A 8 37.14 -8.65 52.27
CA ARG A 8 36.75 -7.29 51.83
C ARG A 8 36.69 -7.12 50.31
N ALA A 9 37.45 -7.92 49.56
CA ALA A 9 37.43 -7.90 48.09
C ALA A 9 36.17 -8.55 47.50
N LEU A 10 35.65 -9.62 48.12
CA LEU A 10 34.45 -10.32 47.65
C LEU A 10 33.15 -9.53 47.89
N ARG A 11 33.04 -8.74 48.97
CA ARG A 11 31.89 -7.83 49.14
C ARG A 11 31.89 -6.64 48.17
N LYS A 12 33.04 -6.25 47.62
CA LYS A 12 33.12 -5.20 46.60
C LYS A 12 32.85 -5.70 45.19
N LEU A 13 33.10 -6.98 44.91
CA LEU A 13 32.81 -7.62 43.62
C LEU A 13 31.33 -8.02 43.46
N PHE A 14 30.65 -8.38 44.55
CA PHE A 14 29.23 -8.81 44.51
C PHE A 14 28.24 -7.84 45.16
N GLY A 15 28.71 -6.77 45.81
CA GLY A 15 27.86 -5.79 46.50
C GLY A 15 27.08 -4.84 45.59
N ASN A 16 27.43 -4.76 44.30
CA ASN A 16 26.75 -3.89 43.31
C ASN A 16 25.88 -4.65 42.31
N TYR A 17 25.78 -5.98 42.39
CA TYR A 17 24.98 -6.78 41.44
C TYR A 17 23.54 -7.06 41.90
N ALA A 18 23.21 -6.75 43.15
CA ALA A 18 21.86 -6.97 43.67
C ALA A 18 20.86 -5.91 43.18
N ASP A 19 21.27 -4.63 43.08
CA ASP A 19 20.38 -3.55 42.64
C ASP A 19 20.24 -3.43 41.11
N GLN A 20 21.25 -3.82 40.34
CA GLN A 20 21.19 -3.81 38.86
C GLN A 20 20.55 -5.07 38.27
N SER A 21 20.25 -6.08 39.09
CA SER A 21 19.65 -7.32 38.60
C SER A 21 18.21 -7.11 38.13
N SER A 22 17.43 -6.27 38.83
CA SER A 22 16.01 -6.06 38.49
C SER A 22 15.82 -5.32 37.16
N GLU A 23 16.61 -4.27 36.91
CA GLU A 23 16.63 -3.54 35.63
C GLU A 23 17.17 -4.42 34.49
N PHE A 24 18.20 -5.21 34.75
CA PHE A 24 18.73 -6.16 33.76
C PHE A 24 17.71 -7.24 33.39
N PHE A 25 16.94 -7.75 34.35
CA PHE A 25 15.87 -8.71 34.10
C PHE A 25 14.67 -8.07 33.40
N SER A 26 14.31 -6.81 33.70
CA SER A 26 13.24 -6.11 32.97
C SER A 26 13.63 -5.82 31.53
N ASP A 27 14.87 -5.38 31.29
CA ASP A 27 15.38 -5.12 29.94
C ASP A 27 15.48 -6.41 29.13
N LEU A 28 15.92 -7.50 29.76
CA LEU A 28 15.94 -8.82 29.12
C LEU A 28 14.51 -9.32 28.80
N LEU A 29 13.53 -9.06 29.67
CA LEU A 29 12.13 -9.43 29.44
C LEU A 29 11.51 -8.61 28.30
N ILE A 30 11.83 -7.31 28.21
CA ILE A 30 11.42 -6.42 27.11
C ILE A 30 12.05 -6.89 25.80
N ILE A 31 13.35 -7.18 25.77
CA ILE A 31 14.04 -7.70 24.59
C ILE A 31 13.44 -9.04 24.18
N LEU A 32 13.13 -9.93 25.13
CA LEU A 32 12.47 -11.20 24.82
C LEU A 32 11.04 -11.00 24.28
N GLN A 33 10.26 -10.05 24.81
CA GLN A 33 8.94 -9.70 24.26
C GLN A 33 9.03 -9.08 22.87
N GLU A 34 10.00 -8.20 22.62
CA GLU A 34 10.26 -7.63 21.29
C GLU A 34 10.76 -8.68 20.31
N CYS A 35 11.63 -9.60 20.73
CA CYS A 35 12.08 -10.72 19.90
C CYS A 35 10.94 -11.70 19.59
N VAL A 36 10.06 -11.98 20.55
CA VAL A 36 8.86 -12.81 20.33
C VAL A 36 7.87 -12.09 19.42
N PHE A 37 7.66 -10.78 19.60
CA PHE A 37 6.80 -9.97 18.73
C PHE A 37 7.39 -9.86 17.31
N ALA A 38 8.69 -9.67 17.17
CA ALA A 38 9.38 -9.64 15.88
C ALA A 38 9.39 -11.02 15.21
N ALA A 39 9.55 -12.11 15.98
CA ALA A 39 9.43 -13.47 15.47
C ALA A 39 7.98 -13.80 15.08
N TYR A 40 6.99 -13.33 15.83
CA TYR A 40 5.56 -13.43 15.49
C TYR A 40 5.23 -12.60 14.24
N LEU A 41 5.76 -11.38 14.13
CA LEU A 41 5.62 -10.57 12.91
C LEU A 41 6.31 -11.25 11.74
N ALA A 42 7.53 -11.76 11.90
CA ALA A 42 8.27 -12.45 10.85
C ALA A 42 7.57 -13.77 10.44
N PHE A 43 7.00 -14.50 11.39
CA PHE A 43 6.20 -15.69 11.14
C PHE A 43 4.89 -15.33 10.43
N SER A 44 4.16 -14.31 10.90
CA SER A 44 2.94 -13.80 10.27
C SER A 44 3.21 -13.24 8.88
N LEU A 45 4.31 -12.53 8.67
CA LEU A 45 4.74 -12.02 7.37
C LEU A 45 5.12 -13.18 6.44
N ARG A 46 5.81 -14.21 6.94
CA ARG A 46 6.15 -15.41 6.17
C ARG A 46 4.92 -16.22 5.77
N GLU A 47 3.90 -16.28 6.62
CA GLU A 47 2.63 -16.96 6.33
C GLU A 47 1.79 -16.13 5.33
N LYS A 48 1.77 -14.80 5.46
CA LYS A 48 1.15 -13.86 4.51
C LYS A 48 1.81 -13.83 3.13
N MET A 49 3.06 -14.28 2.99
CA MET A 49 3.81 -14.32 1.73
C MET A 49 3.65 -15.64 0.94
N SER A 50 2.90 -16.62 1.47
CA SER A 50 2.50 -17.79 0.70
C SER A 50 1.29 -17.45 -0.17
N LEU A 51 1.52 -17.22 -1.47
CA LEU A 51 0.46 -17.13 -2.47
C LEU A 51 -0.31 -18.45 -2.50
N LYS A 52 -1.44 -18.51 -1.78
CA LYS A 52 -2.34 -19.66 -1.80
C LYS A 52 -3.27 -19.53 -3.01
N THR A 53 -3.19 -20.50 -3.91
CA THR A 53 -4.07 -20.59 -5.08
C THR A 53 -5.28 -21.45 -4.73
N ASN A 54 -6.47 -20.91 -5.02
CA ASN A 54 -7.76 -21.54 -5.30
C ASN A 54 -8.17 -22.75 -4.43
N ASP A 55 -9.29 -22.56 -3.72
CA ASP A 55 -10.11 -23.58 -3.05
C ASP A 55 -9.72 -23.99 -1.62
N GLU A 56 -8.64 -23.49 -1.03
CA GLU A 56 -8.44 -23.66 0.42
C GLU A 56 -9.44 -22.79 1.21
N PRO A 57 -10.06 -23.32 2.29
CA PRO A 57 -10.80 -22.51 3.25
C PRO A 57 -9.88 -21.41 3.81
N LEU A 58 -10.47 -20.29 4.21
CA LEU A 58 -9.73 -19.23 4.91
C LEU A 58 -8.96 -19.87 6.07
N SER A 59 -7.70 -19.48 6.26
CA SER A 59 -6.93 -19.93 7.43
C SER A 59 -7.72 -19.63 8.71
N ASP A 60 -7.69 -20.53 9.69
CA ASP A 60 -8.45 -20.40 10.94
C ASP A 60 -8.35 -18.98 11.52
N GLY A 61 -9.50 -18.32 11.67
CA GLY A 61 -9.62 -16.96 12.21
C GLY A 61 -9.57 -15.81 11.19
N MET A 62 -9.33 -16.07 9.89
CA MET A 62 -9.46 -15.06 8.84
C MET A 62 -10.88 -15.05 8.26
N GLU A 63 -11.51 -13.88 8.19
CA GLU A 63 -12.86 -13.69 7.60
C GLU A 63 -12.81 -13.02 6.21
N LEU A 64 -11.63 -12.56 5.80
CA LEU A 64 -11.43 -11.68 4.65
C LEU A 64 -10.34 -12.23 3.69
N ARG A 65 -10.71 -12.41 2.42
CA ARG A 65 -9.77 -12.72 1.33
C ARG A 65 -9.90 -11.69 0.20
N LEU A 66 -8.76 -11.18 -0.24
CA LEU A 66 -8.64 -10.26 -1.36
C LEU A 66 -8.03 -10.98 -2.56
N TYR A 67 -8.79 -11.03 -3.65
CA TYR A 67 -8.34 -11.49 -4.95
C TYR A 67 -7.71 -10.32 -5.72
N ASN A 68 -6.44 -10.45 -6.04
CA ASN A 68 -5.56 -9.40 -6.53
C ASN A 68 -4.92 -9.79 -7.86
N SER A 69 -4.32 -8.80 -8.53
CA SER A 69 -3.22 -9.08 -9.46
C SER A 69 -2.11 -8.06 -9.24
N ASN A 70 -0.86 -8.52 -9.16
CA ASN A 70 0.30 -7.68 -8.89
C ASN A 70 0.55 -6.61 -9.96
N ILE A 71 0.01 -6.79 -11.17
CA ILE A 71 0.11 -5.80 -12.25
C ILE A 71 -1.02 -4.74 -12.19
N CYS A 72 -2.05 -4.94 -11.37
CA CYS A 72 -3.28 -4.14 -11.41
C CYS A 72 -3.26 -2.98 -10.38
N PRO A 73 -3.24 -1.70 -10.81
CA PRO A 73 -3.32 -0.57 -9.89
C PRO A 73 -4.66 -0.49 -9.15
N TYR A 74 -5.75 -0.97 -9.75
CA TYR A 74 -7.04 -1.02 -9.07
C TYR A 74 -7.05 -2.00 -7.90
N ALA A 75 -6.35 -3.14 -8.02
CA ALA A 75 -6.27 -4.13 -6.94
C ALA A 75 -5.36 -3.68 -5.79
N GLN A 76 -4.46 -2.73 -6.05
CA GLN A 76 -3.65 -2.11 -5.02
C GLN A 76 -4.45 -1.22 -4.06
N ARG A 77 -5.55 -0.62 -4.52
CA ARG A 77 -6.41 0.26 -3.69
C ARG A 77 -6.88 -0.40 -2.38
N PRO A 78 -7.58 -1.55 -2.39
CA PRO A 78 -8.00 -2.21 -1.15
C PRO A 78 -6.81 -2.69 -0.32
N ARG A 79 -5.67 -3.07 -0.94
CA ARG A 79 -4.44 -3.41 -0.19
C ARG A 79 -3.95 -2.23 0.63
N LEU A 80 -3.95 -1.02 0.07
CA LEU A 80 -3.58 0.21 0.78
C LEU A 80 -4.55 0.49 1.93
N VAL A 81 -5.85 0.34 1.72
CA VAL A 81 -6.86 0.57 2.78
C VAL A 81 -6.72 -0.44 3.92
N LEU A 82 -6.56 -1.73 3.60
CA LEU A 82 -6.36 -2.77 4.61
C LEU A 82 -5.08 -2.57 5.41
N ALA A 83 -3.98 -2.20 4.74
CA ALA A 83 -2.71 -1.89 5.39
C ALA A 83 -2.81 -0.63 6.28
N ALA A 84 -3.47 0.44 5.81
CA ALA A 84 -3.68 1.66 6.60
C ALA A 84 -4.49 1.43 7.88
N LYS A 85 -5.39 0.44 7.86
CA LYS A 85 -6.22 0.05 8.99
C LYS A 85 -5.65 -1.10 9.83
N GLY A 86 -4.55 -1.72 9.39
CA GLY A 86 -3.95 -2.88 10.06
C GLY A 86 -4.86 -4.12 10.07
N ILE A 87 -5.76 -4.24 9.09
CA ILE A 87 -6.69 -5.37 9.02
C ILE A 87 -5.98 -6.58 8.41
N PRO A 88 -5.95 -7.74 9.08
CA PRO A 88 -5.40 -8.95 8.51
C PRO A 88 -6.34 -9.51 7.43
N TYR A 89 -5.75 -10.02 6.35
CA TYR A 89 -6.49 -10.63 5.25
C TYR A 89 -5.62 -11.64 4.52
N GLU A 90 -6.26 -12.56 3.81
CA GLU A 90 -5.59 -13.45 2.88
C GLU A 90 -5.52 -12.82 1.48
N LEU A 91 -4.36 -12.88 0.83
CA LEU A 91 -4.14 -12.37 -0.53
C LEU A 91 -4.06 -13.53 -1.52
N SER A 92 -4.99 -13.58 -2.47
CA SER A 92 -5.02 -14.58 -3.55
C SER A 92 -4.70 -13.91 -4.89
N GLU A 93 -3.70 -14.41 -5.61
CA GLU A 93 -3.33 -13.88 -6.92
C GLU A 93 -4.20 -14.47 -8.04
N ILE A 94 -4.68 -13.61 -8.94
CA ILE A 94 -5.38 -13.95 -10.17
C ILE A 94 -4.51 -13.47 -11.34
N ASP A 95 -4.07 -14.42 -12.17
CA ASP A 95 -3.31 -14.11 -13.37
C ASP A 95 -4.22 -13.46 -14.43
N LEU A 96 -3.96 -12.18 -14.71
CA LEU A 96 -4.71 -11.41 -15.72
C LEU A 96 -4.22 -11.65 -17.16
N THR A 97 -3.17 -12.44 -17.35
CA THR A 97 -2.58 -12.72 -18.67
C THR A 97 -3.15 -13.98 -19.34
N VAL A 98 -3.87 -14.82 -18.60
CA VAL A 98 -4.52 -16.06 -19.09
C VAL A 98 -6.00 -16.08 -18.74
N PRO A 99 -6.90 -16.70 -19.53
CA PRO A 99 -8.33 -16.73 -19.22
C PRO A 99 -8.62 -17.07 -17.75
N ARG A 100 -9.55 -16.32 -17.13
CA ARG A 100 -9.80 -16.47 -15.69
C ARG A 100 -10.42 -17.84 -15.41
N PRO A 101 -10.11 -18.46 -14.26
CA PRO A 101 -10.74 -19.71 -13.88
C PRO A 101 -12.27 -19.59 -13.84
N ASP A 102 -12.97 -20.64 -14.29
CA ASP A 102 -14.44 -20.69 -14.30
C ASP A 102 -15.07 -20.36 -12.96
N TRP A 103 -14.50 -20.87 -11.86
CA TRP A 103 -15.01 -20.63 -10.51
C TRP A 103 -14.93 -19.13 -10.14
N TYR A 104 -13.93 -18.41 -10.64
CA TYR A 104 -13.78 -16.97 -10.38
C TYR A 104 -14.91 -16.19 -11.04
N LEU A 105 -15.19 -16.50 -12.31
CA LEU A 105 -16.22 -15.84 -13.10
C LEU A 105 -17.63 -16.17 -12.60
N LYS A 106 -17.86 -17.44 -12.26
CA LYS A 106 -19.19 -17.92 -11.83
C LYS A 106 -19.53 -17.51 -10.40
N ASN A 107 -18.54 -17.55 -9.50
CA ASN A 107 -18.81 -17.45 -8.07
C ASN A 107 -18.41 -16.10 -7.48
N LEU A 108 -17.40 -15.40 -8.01
CA LEU A 108 -16.87 -14.17 -7.42
C LEU A 108 -17.19 -12.91 -8.22
N ASN A 109 -16.71 -12.84 -9.46
CA ASN A 109 -16.79 -11.63 -10.26
C ASN A 109 -17.00 -12.00 -11.74
N PRO A 110 -18.23 -11.86 -12.26
CA PRO A 110 -18.57 -12.21 -13.64
C PRO A 110 -17.85 -11.33 -14.67
N ASN A 111 -17.34 -10.16 -14.28
CA ASN A 111 -16.55 -9.30 -15.16
C ASN A 111 -15.09 -9.79 -15.32
N GLY A 112 -14.64 -10.74 -14.50
CA GLY A 112 -13.27 -11.25 -14.54
C GLY A 112 -12.19 -10.22 -14.19
N THR A 113 -12.59 -9.14 -13.52
CA THR A 113 -11.71 -8.05 -13.08
C THR A 113 -11.21 -8.29 -11.66
N VAL A 114 -10.14 -7.59 -11.30
CA VAL A 114 -9.65 -7.48 -9.92
C VAL A 114 -9.60 -6.01 -9.53
N PRO A 115 -9.80 -5.65 -8.25
CA PRO A 115 -9.95 -6.56 -7.11
C PRO A 115 -11.33 -7.19 -7.01
N SER A 116 -11.37 -8.36 -6.36
CA SER A 116 -12.59 -8.93 -5.77
C SER A 116 -12.29 -9.33 -4.34
N MET A 117 -13.27 -9.25 -3.46
CA MET A 117 -13.12 -9.43 -2.01
C MET A 117 -14.21 -10.38 -1.53
N LEU A 118 -13.81 -11.43 -0.83
CA LEU A 118 -14.69 -12.34 -0.13
C LEU A 118 -14.64 -11.99 1.35
N HIS A 119 -15.77 -11.58 1.92
CA HIS A 119 -15.91 -11.30 3.34
C HIS A 119 -17.17 -11.98 3.88
N ASN A 120 -17.02 -12.87 4.86
CA ASN A 120 -18.14 -13.59 5.48
C ASN A 120 -19.11 -14.22 4.47
N GLY A 121 -18.56 -14.89 3.44
CA GLY A 121 -19.34 -15.55 2.39
C GLY A 121 -19.90 -14.64 1.30
N HIS A 122 -19.69 -13.32 1.39
CA HIS A 122 -20.19 -12.34 0.44
C HIS A 122 -19.08 -11.82 -0.46
N ASN A 123 -19.37 -11.73 -1.76
CA ASN A 123 -18.44 -11.27 -2.77
C ASN A 123 -18.70 -9.81 -3.13
N ILE A 124 -17.63 -9.02 -3.11
CA ILE A 124 -17.64 -7.59 -3.38
C ILE A 124 -16.55 -7.32 -4.41
N TYR A 125 -16.90 -6.61 -5.47
CA TYR A 125 -15.96 -6.23 -6.54
C TYR A 125 -16.15 -4.74 -6.86
N GLU A 126 -15.30 -4.22 -7.74
CA GLU A 126 -15.03 -2.78 -7.96
C GLU A 126 -14.13 -2.15 -6.89
N SER A 127 -12.96 -1.67 -7.30
CA SER A 127 -11.91 -1.23 -6.36
C SER A 127 -12.36 -0.16 -5.35
N LEU A 128 -13.14 0.84 -5.78
CA LEU A 128 -13.64 1.89 -4.89
C LEU A 128 -14.71 1.34 -3.94
N VAL A 129 -15.60 0.47 -4.43
CA VAL A 129 -16.64 -0.17 -3.62
C VAL A 129 -16.02 -1.06 -2.55
N CYS A 130 -14.98 -1.83 -2.88
CA CYS A 130 -14.23 -2.61 -1.89
C CYS A 130 -13.63 -1.69 -0.81
N CYS A 131 -13.06 -0.55 -1.18
CA CYS A 131 -12.45 0.39 -0.23
C CYS A 131 -13.48 1.03 0.69
N ASP A 132 -14.62 1.47 0.14
CA ASP A 132 -15.73 2.04 0.91
C ASP A 132 -16.32 1.00 1.86
N TYR A 133 -16.50 -0.25 1.40
CA TYR A 133 -16.95 -1.34 2.26
C TYR A 133 -15.99 -1.60 3.43
N ILE A 134 -14.67 -1.62 3.18
CA ILE A 134 -13.68 -1.79 4.25
C ILE A 134 -13.76 -0.63 5.24
N GLU A 135 -13.95 0.61 4.77
CA GLU A 135 -14.14 1.78 5.62
C GLU A 135 -15.40 1.66 6.50
N GLU A 136 -16.50 1.17 5.96
CA GLU A 136 -17.77 1.02 6.68
C GLU A 136 -17.75 -0.13 7.70
N VAL A 137 -17.12 -1.25 7.36
CA VAL A 137 -16.99 -2.42 8.25
C VAL A 137 -15.98 -2.15 9.36
N TYR A 138 -14.88 -1.48 9.03
CA TYR A 138 -13.78 -1.17 9.95
C TYR A 138 -13.63 0.35 10.07
N PRO A 139 -14.52 1.05 10.80
CA PRO A 139 -14.57 2.51 10.81
C PRO A 139 -13.34 3.17 11.42
N GLU A 140 -12.57 2.45 12.25
CA GLU A 140 -11.39 2.98 12.92
C GLU A 140 -10.10 2.26 12.48
N PRO A 141 -9.02 3.00 12.16
CA PRO A 141 -8.98 4.46 11.99
C PRO A 141 -9.70 4.91 10.71
N THR A 142 -10.47 6.00 10.76
CA THR A 142 -11.10 6.60 9.57
C THR A 142 -10.03 7.08 8.57
N LEU A 143 -10.22 6.77 7.29
CA LEU A 143 -9.35 7.24 6.20
C LEU A 143 -9.91 8.46 5.49
N TYR A 144 -11.22 8.68 5.61
CA TYR A 144 -11.84 9.90 5.13
C TYR A 144 -11.67 11.05 6.12
N HIS A 145 -11.70 12.27 5.58
CA HIS A 145 -11.78 13.47 6.40
C HIS A 145 -13.11 13.49 7.21
N PRO A 146 -13.15 13.93 8.48
CA PRO A 146 -14.42 13.96 9.24
C PRO A 146 -15.45 14.94 8.65
N ASP A 147 -15.00 16.11 8.20
CA ASP A 147 -15.82 17.13 7.53
C ASP A 147 -16.46 16.61 6.21
N PRO A 148 -17.80 16.66 6.06
CA PRO A 148 -18.49 16.20 4.85
C PRO A 148 -18.13 16.92 3.56
N LEU A 149 -17.87 18.24 3.61
CA LEU A 149 -17.49 19.02 2.44
C LEU A 149 -16.10 18.61 1.95
N LYS A 150 -15.15 18.41 2.86
CA LYS A 150 -13.82 17.91 2.51
C LYS A 150 -13.88 16.48 1.95
N ARG A 151 -14.74 15.60 2.49
CA ARG A 151 -15.00 14.29 1.88
C ARG A 151 -15.59 14.38 0.48
N ALA A 152 -16.41 15.39 0.18
CA ALA A 152 -16.90 15.62 -1.17
C ALA A 152 -15.73 16.00 -2.11
N PHE A 153 -14.80 16.85 -1.66
CA PHE A 153 -13.59 17.18 -2.42
C PHE A 153 -12.67 15.97 -2.63
N GLU A 154 -12.48 15.12 -1.62
CA GLU A 154 -11.76 13.85 -1.77
C GLU A 154 -12.32 13.02 -2.95
N ARG A 155 -13.65 12.87 -3.00
CA ARG A 155 -14.33 12.16 -4.11
C ARG A 155 -14.15 12.88 -5.45
N ILE A 156 -14.16 14.21 -5.46
CA ILE A 156 -13.89 15.00 -6.68
C ILE A 156 -12.46 14.75 -7.18
N TYR A 157 -11.46 14.69 -6.30
CA TYR A 157 -10.08 14.40 -6.69
C TYR A 157 -9.95 13.00 -7.29
N ILE A 158 -10.55 12.00 -6.64
CA ILE A 158 -10.61 10.62 -7.14
C ILE A 158 -11.27 10.58 -8.52
N GLN A 159 -12.43 11.22 -8.69
CA GLN A 159 -13.17 11.25 -9.94
C GLN A 159 -12.43 12.02 -11.05
N THR A 160 -11.74 13.09 -10.70
CA THR A 160 -10.95 13.89 -11.65
C THR A 160 -9.81 13.03 -12.23
N TRP A 161 -9.08 12.34 -11.36
CA TRP A 161 -8.03 11.43 -11.81
C TRP A 161 -8.62 10.26 -12.60
N ALA A 162 -9.72 9.67 -12.12
CA ALA A 162 -10.34 8.52 -12.77
C ALA A 162 -10.88 8.80 -14.18
N SER A 163 -11.45 9.98 -14.39
CA SER A 163 -12.07 10.34 -15.68
C SER A 163 -11.07 10.75 -16.76
N LYS A 164 -9.91 11.30 -16.40
CA LYS A 164 -8.94 11.87 -17.37
C LYS A 164 -7.53 11.30 -17.23
N GLY A 165 -7.03 11.22 -15.99
CA GLY A 165 -5.67 10.75 -15.71
C GLY A 165 -5.48 9.28 -16.01
N ILE A 166 -6.39 8.43 -15.51
CA ILE A 166 -6.31 6.98 -15.72
C ILE A 166 -6.37 6.60 -17.23
N PRO A 167 -7.32 7.13 -18.04
CA PRO A 167 -7.32 6.88 -19.47
C PRO A 167 -6.03 7.34 -20.17
N ALA A 168 -5.52 8.54 -19.85
CA ALA A 168 -4.29 9.05 -20.43
C ALA A 168 -3.08 8.17 -20.06
N PHE A 169 -2.99 7.71 -18.81
CA PHE A 169 -1.97 6.79 -18.34
C PHE A 169 -1.97 5.49 -19.16
N TYR A 170 -3.14 4.86 -19.32
CA TYR A 170 -3.24 3.60 -20.06
C TYR A 170 -3.03 3.78 -21.57
N LYS A 171 -3.43 4.93 -22.14
CA LYS A 171 -3.15 5.28 -23.53
C LYS A 171 -1.64 5.29 -23.74
N LEU A 172 -0.90 6.08 -22.97
CA LEU A 172 0.56 6.18 -23.09
C LEU A 172 1.28 4.86 -22.77
N TYR A 173 0.82 4.12 -21.74
CA TYR A 173 1.42 2.84 -21.37
C TYR A 173 1.38 1.81 -22.52
N LYS A 174 0.35 1.85 -23.37
CA LYS A 174 0.16 0.91 -24.50
C LYS A 174 0.54 1.50 -25.86
N GLU A 175 0.88 2.78 -25.92
CA GLU A 175 1.10 3.50 -27.17
C GLU A 175 2.46 3.15 -27.78
N HIS A 176 2.48 2.59 -28.98
CA HIS A 176 3.72 2.29 -29.70
C HIS A 176 3.60 2.69 -31.19
N PRO A 177 4.50 3.54 -31.73
CA PRO A 177 5.58 4.23 -31.03
C PRO A 177 5.05 5.30 -30.08
N ILE A 178 5.80 5.59 -29.01
CA ILE A 178 5.48 6.65 -28.05
C ILE A 178 5.50 8.01 -28.76
N THR A 179 4.46 8.83 -28.53
CA THR A 179 4.36 10.18 -29.10
C THR A 179 4.47 11.26 -28.04
N ASP A 180 4.88 12.47 -28.43
CA ASP A 180 4.86 13.62 -27.52
C ASP A 180 3.42 14.02 -27.15
N GLU A 181 2.45 13.81 -28.04
CA GLU A 181 1.02 14.01 -27.75
C GLU A 181 0.55 13.05 -26.64
N GLY A 182 0.95 11.78 -26.68
CA GLY A 182 0.66 10.80 -25.63
C GLY A 182 1.20 11.23 -24.27
N LYS A 183 2.45 11.73 -24.24
CA LYS A 183 3.06 12.29 -23.03
C LYS A 183 2.33 13.54 -22.54
N GLU A 184 2.04 14.48 -23.44
CA GLU A 184 1.35 15.73 -23.10
C GLU A 184 -0.05 15.48 -22.53
N ASN A 185 -0.79 14.51 -23.08
CA ASN A 185 -2.09 14.10 -22.55
C ASN A 185 -2.01 13.64 -21.09
N LEU A 186 -1.01 12.82 -20.73
CA LEU A 186 -0.81 12.39 -19.34
C LEU A 186 -0.33 13.55 -18.46
N LEU A 187 0.60 14.38 -18.95
CA LEU A 187 1.10 15.56 -18.25
C LEU A 187 -0.01 16.58 -17.96
N ASN A 188 -0.98 16.74 -18.85
CA ASN A 188 -2.17 17.57 -18.63
C ASN A 188 -3.03 17.04 -17.47
N GLY A 189 -3.19 15.71 -17.40
CA GLY A 189 -3.85 15.06 -16.25
C GLY A 189 -3.11 15.31 -14.94
N ILE A 190 -1.78 15.16 -14.95
CA ILE A 190 -0.92 15.41 -13.79
C ILE A 190 -0.98 16.88 -13.36
N GLY A 191 -0.89 17.82 -14.29
CA GLY A 191 -0.98 19.25 -14.04
C GLY A 191 -2.32 19.67 -13.44
N LYS A 192 -3.41 19.01 -13.85
CA LYS A 192 -4.71 19.23 -13.21
C LYS A 192 -4.71 18.79 -11.75
N MET A 193 -4.11 17.64 -11.43
CA MET A 193 -4.00 17.16 -10.04
C MET A 193 -3.08 18.05 -9.20
N ASP A 194 -1.99 18.57 -9.78
CA ASP A 194 -1.11 19.56 -9.13
C ASP A 194 -1.84 20.83 -8.75
N SER A 195 -2.63 21.36 -9.69
CA SER A 195 -3.45 22.55 -9.45
C SER A 195 -4.47 22.31 -8.33
N LEU A 196 -5.14 21.14 -8.33
CA LEU A 196 -6.12 20.79 -7.30
C LEU A 196 -5.48 20.66 -5.91
N LEU A 197 -4.32 20.02 -5.80
CA LEU A 197 -3.63 19.89 -4.51
C LEU A 197 -3.12 21.25 -4.01
N LYS A 198 -2.62 22.09 -4.92
CA LYS A 198 -2.22 23.48 -4.62
C LYS A 198 -3.40 24.31 -4.10
N GLU A 199 -4.54 24.24 -4.76
CA GLU A 199 -5.77 24.93 -4.36
C GLU A 199 -6.30 24.46 -3.01
N ALA A 200 -6.17 23.14 -2.74
CA ALA A 200 -6.53 22.56 -1.45
C ALA A 200 -5.65 23.05 -0.29
N LYS A 201 -4.46 23.62 -0.59
CA LYS A 201 -3.46 24.07 0.40
C LYS A 201 -3.15 22.99 1.43
N SER A 202 -2.96 21.78 0.93
CA SER A 202 -2.75 20.57 1.74
C SER A 202 -1.55 19.78 1.22
N ASP A 203 -0.90 19.06 2.12
CA ASP A 203 0.18 18.13 1.76
C ASP A 203 -0.34 16.84 1.11
N TYR A 204 -1.62 16.54 1.33
CA TYR A 204 -2.33 15.31 0.93
C TYR A 204 -3.72 15.62 0.37
N PHE A 205 -4.19 14.81 -0.56
CA PHE A 205 -5.54 14.93 -1.14
C PHE A 205 -6.64 14.67 -0.12
N SER A 206 -6.37 13.93 0.96
CA SER A 206 -7.29 13.78 2.09
C SER A 206 -7.61 15.09 2.81
N GLY A 207 -6.78 16.13 2.64
CA GLY A 207 -6.92 17.37 3.40
C GLY A 207 -6.56 17.25 4.87
N THR A 208 -5.91 16.15 5.28
CA THR A 208 -5.41 15.90 6.64
C THR A 208 -3.88 16.01 6.70
N ASN A 209 -3.29 15.78 7.89
CA ASN A 209 -1.84 15.77 8.09
C ASN A 209 -1.17 14.41 7.75
N LYS A 210 -1.93 13.46 7.22
CA LYS A 210 -1.46 12.13 6.79
C LYS A 210 -2.15 11.72 5.48
N PRO A 211 -1.62 10.72 4.73
CA PRO A 211 -2.37 10.15 3.62
C PRO A 211 -3.72 9.58 4.11
N GLY A 212 -4.77 9.79 3.31
CA GLY A 212 -6.10 9.25 3.57
C GLY A 212 -6.70 8.57 2.33
N MET A 213 -8.02 8.44 2.29
CA MET A 213 -8.69 7.68 1.24
C MET A 213 -8.38 8.23 -0.15
N ALA A 214 -8.50 9.54 -0.37
CA ALA A 214 -8.18 10.14 -1.67
C ALA A 214 -6.74 9.88 -2.13
N ASP A 215 -5.77 9.97 -1.22
CA ASP A 215 -4.36 9.71 -1.51
C ASP A 215 -4.17 8.27 -1.97
N TYR A 216 -4.68 7.30 -1.21
CA TYR A 216 -4.54 5.88 -1.52
C TYR A 216 -5.32 5.45 -2.77
N MET A 217 -6.42 6.13 -3.10
CA MET A 217 -7.19 5.85 -4.31
C MET A 217 -6.53 6.40 -5.58
N ILE A 218 -5.58 7.33 -5.47
CA ILE A 218 -4.86 7.96 -6.59
C ILE A 218 -3.43 7.41 -6.70
N TRP A 219 -2.81 7.06 -5.58
CA TRP A 219 -1.43 6.61 -5.46
C TRP A 219 -0.99 5.52 -6.43
N PRO A 220 -1.76 4.43 -6.69
CA PRO A 220 -1.32 3.33 -7.56
C PRO A 220 -0.84 3.75 -8.95
N TRP A 221 -1.42 4.82 -9.52
CA TRP A 221 -0.98 5.34 -10.81
C TRP A 221 0.28 6.18 -10.68
N PHE A 222 0.37 7.04 -9.67
CA PHE A 222 1.54 7.90 -9.48
C PHE A 222 2.80 7.13 -9.08
N GLU A 223 2.65 6.04 -8.34
CA GLU A 223 3.71 5.06 -8.13
C GLU A 223 4.25 4.55 -9.48
N ARG A 224 3.36 4.11 -10.38
CA ARG A 224 3.75 3.58 -11.71
C ARG A 224 4.30 4.66 -12.64
N ILE A 225 3.75 5.87 -12.58
CA ILE A 225 4.25 7.04 -13.33
C ILE A 225 5.70 7.34 -12.95
N SER A 226 6.10 7.11 -11.70
CA SER A 226 7.51 7.28 -11.28
C SER A 226 8.47 6.35 -12.04
N PHE A 227 7.98 5.20 -12.50
CA PHE A 227 8.76 4.27 -13.35
C PHE A 227 8.76 4.67 -14.82
N MET A 228 7.72 5.39 -15.27
CA MET A 228 7.59 5.81 -16.66
C MET A 228 8.62 6.87 -17.08
N LYS A 229 9.22 7.60 -16.15
CA LYS A 229 10.30 8.56 -16.46
C LYS A 229 11.41 7.91 -17.30
N ASP A 230 11.88 6.74 -16.87
CA ASP A 230 12.96 6.03 -17.54
C ASP A 230 12.49 5.32 -18.83
N LEU A 231 11.20 4.97 -18.91
CA LEU A 231 10.64 4.18 -20.01
C LEU A 231 10.21 5.04 -21.20
N VAL A 232 9.64 6.22 -20.94
CA VAL A 232 9.04 7.07 -21.98
C VAL A 232 9.58 8.50 -21.98
N GLY A 233 10.57 8.80 -21.14
CA GLY A 233 11.14 10.15 -21.00
C GLY A 233 10.16 11.15 -20.39
N LEU A 234 9.21 10.69 -19.57
CA LEU A 234 8.22 11.56 -18.93
C LEU A 234 8.89 12.45 -17.87
N ASN A 235 8.88 13.77 -18.07
CA ASN A 235 9.50 14.72 -17.15
C ASN A 235 8.49 15.35 -16.18
N ILE A 236 8.49 14.87 -14.94
CA ILE A 236 7.73 15.45 -13.83
C ILE A 236 8.74 16.00 -12.82
N SER A 237 8.84 17.32 -12.75
CA SER A 237 9.80 18.04 -11.90
C SER A 237 9.09 19.02 -10.97
N GLU A 238 9.76 19.37 -9.88
CA GLU A 238 9.26 20.35 -8.91
C GLU A 238 9.04 21.74 -9.53
N SER A 239 9.81 22.09 -10.57
CA SER A 239 9.62 23.34 -11.31
C SER A 239 8.27 23.43 -12.01
N ASN A 240 7.72 22.28 -12.44
CA ASN A 240 6.52 22.23 -13.27
C ASN A 240 5.29 21.80 -12.46
N TYR A 241 5.48 20.90 -11.49
CA TYR A 241 4.41 20.25 -10.72
C TYR A 241 4.77 20.16 -9.22
N PRO A 242 5.02 21.29 -8.53
CA PRO A 242 5.61 21.30 -7.19
C PRO A 242 4.77 20.55 -6.15
N SER A 243 3.45 20.67 -6.20
CA SER A 243 2.54 20.07 -5.22
C SER A 243 2.53 18.55 -5.38
N ILE A 244 2.41 18.07 -6.62
CA ILE A 244 2.41 16.64 -6.93
C ILE A 244 3.78 16.02 -6.67
N THR A 245 4.89 16.66 -7.02
CA THR A 245 6.22 16.09 -6.74
C THR A 245 6.48 15.97 -5.25
N SER A 246 6.04 16.96 -4.46
CA SER A 246 6.14 16.92 -3.00
C SER A 246 5.27 15.81 -2.42
N TRP A 247 4.04 15.66 -2.91
CA TRP A 247 3.12 14.58 -2.52
C TRP A 247 3.65 13.18 -2.87
N ILE A 248 4.16 12.96 -4.09
CA ILE A 248 4.81 11.71 -4.49
C ILE A 248 5.96 11.39 -3.53
N SER A 249 6.80 12.38 -3.23
CA SER A 249 7.95 12.20 -2.34
C SER A 249 7.56 11.80 -0.91
N ARG A 250 6.39 12.25 -0.43
CA ARG A 250 5.83 11.81 0.86
C ARG A 250 5.31 10.39 0.79
N LEU A 251 4.53 10.04 -0.24
CA LEU A 251 3.92 8.71 -0.38
C LEU A 251 4.96 7.61 -0.67
N LEU A 252 6.07 7.91 -1.35
CA LEU A 252 7.19 6.96 -1.49
C LEU A 252 7.83 6.56 -0.14
N LYS A 253 7.67 7.39 0.90
CA LYS A 253 8.18 7.16 2.25
C LYS A 253 7.10 6.66 3.22
N ASP A 254 5.84 6.64 2.78
CA ASP A 254 4.73 6.18 3.59
C ASP A 254 4.78 4.66 3.76
N LYS A 255 4.63 4.17 5.00
CA LYS A 255 4.78 2.74 5.31
C LYS A 255 3.68 1.90 4.65
N VAL A 256 2.46 2.43 4.60
CA VAL A 256 1.31 1.76 3.96
C VAL A 256 1.54 1.64 2.46
N ALA A 257 1.98 2.73 1.82
CA ALA A 257 2.34 2.71 0.41
C ALA A 257 3.47 1.71 0.10
N GLN A 258 4.48 1.60 0.96
CA GLN A 258 5.59 0.65 0.81
C GLN A 258 5.14 -0.81 0.98
N GLU A 259 4.25 -1.09 1.92
CA GLU A 259 3.71 -2.44 2.15
C GLU A 259 2.87 -2.93 0.96
N ALA A 260 2.09 -2.04 0.36
CA ALA A 260 1.23 -2.36 -0.78
C ALA A 260 1.90 -2.08 -2.15
N ASN A 261 3.22 -1.89 -2.21
CA ASN A 261 3.90 -1.42 -3.42
C ASN A 261 3.78 -2.40 -4.60
N THR A 262 4.01 -1.85 -5.81
CA THR A 262 4.15 -2.66 -7.02
C THR A 262 5.62 -2.87 -7.36
N ASN A 263 5.95 -4.06 -7.88
CA ASN A 263 7.30 -4.36 -8.33
C ASN A 263 7.59 -3.66 -9.68
N LYS A 264 8.66 -2.85 -9.74
CA LYS A 264 9.08 -2.10 -10.94
C LYS A 264 9.41 -3.02 -12.12
N ASP A 265 10.01 -4.18 -11.87
CA ASP A 265 10.37 -5.14 -12.92
C ASP A 265 9.13 -5.78 -13.54
N ILE A 266 8.13 -6.13 -12.71
CA ILE A 266 6.84 -6.64 -13.19
C ILE A 266 6.15 -5.58 -14.07
N PHE A 267 6.11 -4.32 -13.62
CA PHE A 267 5.56 -3.21 -14.40
C PHE A 267 6.30 -3.03 -15.73
N THR A 268 7.64 -3.03 -15.69
CA THR A 268 8.50 -2.84 -16.86
C THR A 268 8.36 -4.00 -17.86
N ALA A 269 8.29 -5.24 -17.38
CA ALA A 269 8.05 -6.40 -18.23
C ALA A 269 6.67 -6.33 -18.89
N GLY A 270 5.65 -5.88 -18.16
CA GLY A 270 4.32 -5.62 -18.73
C GLY A 270 4.32 -4.53 -19.79
N PHE A 271 5.09 -3.46 -19.57
CA PHE A 271 5.25 -2.35 -20.51
C PHE A 271 5.88 -2.85 -21.81
N LYS A 272 7.03 -3.53 -21.74
CA LYS A 272 7.75 -4.06 -22.91
C LYS A 272 6.93 -4.97 -23.82
N LYS A 273 5.86 -5.61 -23.33
CA LYS A 273 4.93 -6.38 -24.17
C LYS A 273 4.19 -5.53 -25.21
N PHE A 274 3.97 -4.24 -24.92
CA PHE A 274 3.34 -3.29 -25.84
C PHE A 274 4.36 -2.53 -26.71
N HIS A 275 5.65 -2.59 -26.35
CA HIS A 275 6.74 -1.85 -27.00
C HIS A 275 7.85 -2.81 -27.46
N PRO A 276 7.57 -3.68 -28.46
CA PRO A 276 8.55 -4.65 -28.93
C PRO A 276 9.66 -3.97 -29.73
N GLY A 277 10.89 -4.03 -29.22
CA GLY A 277 12.09 -3.56 -29.93
C GLY A 277 12.76 -2.31 -29.36
N ASP A 278 12.20 -1.72 -28.30
CA ASP A 278 12.77 -0.62 -27.51
C ASP A 278 13.72 -1.08 -26.38
#